data_AF-A0A958QA73-F1
#
_entry.id   AF-A0A958QA73-F1
#
_cell.length_a   1.000
_cell.length_b   1.000
_cell.length_c   1.000
_cell.angle_alpha   90.00
_cell.angle_beta   90.00
_cell.angle_gamma   90.00
#
_symmetry.space_group_name_H-M   'P 1'
#
loop_
_entity.id
_entity.type
_entity.pdbx_description
1 polymer ?
#
loop_
_entity_poly.entity_id
_entity_poly.type
_entity_poly.pdbx_seq_one_letter_code
_entity_poly.pdbx_strand_id
1 'polypeptide(L)'
;MKNIYVPYAGVEPAVVSIKGHNLLILCRDLGRFSNCLEMIGADNVKQMEIACVEDEDEHLDSLAHIVQGAVVIAPDDMEVMDLLVNLESELPWLH
;
A
#
# COMPACT_ATOMS: atom_id res chain seq x y z
N MET A 1 15.79 -11.09 5.21
CA MET A 1 14.78 -11.03 4.14
C MET A 1 13.49 -10.57 4.75
N LYS A 2 12.96 -9.46 4.25
CA LYS A 2 11.65 -8.95 4.64
C LYS A 2 10.70 -9.15 3.47
N ASN A 3 9.45 -9.49 3.76
CA ASN A 3 8.42 -9.60 2.74
C ASN A 3 7.59 -8.32 2.77
N ILE A 4 7.30 -7.79 1.58
CA ILE A 4 6.28 -6.76 1.39
C ILE A 4 5.23 -7.32 0.43
N TYR A 5 3.98 -7.16 0.81
CA TYR A 5 2.83 -7.58 0.04
C TYR A 5 2.21 -6.36 -0.63
N VAL A 6 2.14 -6.41 -1.96
CA VAL A 6 1.67 -5.34 -2.82
C VAL A 6 0.35 -5.77 -3.47
N PRO A 7 -0.74 -5.01 -3.28
CA PRO A 7 -2.01 -5.32 -3.92
C PRO A 7 -2.02 -4.87 -5.38
N TYR A 8 -2.72 -5.62 -6.25
CA TYR A 8 -2.79 -5.40 -7.69
C TYR A 8 -4.23 -5.53 -8.21
N ALA A 9 -4.54 -4.76 -9.24
CA ALA A 9 -5.74 -4.88 -10.06
C ALA A 9 -5.31 -5.43 -11.43
N GLY A 10 -5.41 -6.73 -11.63
CA GLY A 10 -4.85 -7.40 -12.80
C GLY A 10 -3.31 -7.31 -12.82
N VAL A 11 -2.78 -6.43 -13.68
CA VAL A 11 -1.33 -6.28 -13.89
C VAL A 11 -0.74 -5.03 -13.25
N GLU A 12 -1.56 -4.06 -12.84
CA GLU A 12 -1.13 -2.79 -12.25
C GLU A 12 -1.31 -2.79 -10.72
N PRO A 13 -0.44 -2.11 -9.96
CA PRO A 13 -0.64 -1.95 -8.51
C PRO A 13 -1.99 -1.28 -8.23
N ALA A 14 -2.72 -1.79 -7.25
CA ALA A 14 -4.02 -1.23 -6.88
C ALA A 14 -3.83 0.04 -6.06
N VAL A 15 -4.51 1.11 -6.46
CA VAL A 15 -4.36 2.44 -5.87
C VAL A 15 -5.70 2.90 -5.31
N VAL A 16 -5.66 3.43 -4.10
CA VAL A 16 -6.80 4.08 -3.47
C VAL A 16 -6.64 5.59 -3.61
N SER A 17 -7.68 6.27 -4.07
CA SER A 17 -7.68 7.73 -4.12
C SER A 17 -8.32 8.31 -2.87
N ILE A 18 -7.54 8.99 -2.04
CA ILE A 18 -8.01 9.66 -0.83
C ILE A 18 -7.82 11.16 -1.00
N LYS A 19 -8.93 11.93 -0.99
CA LYS A 19 -8.93 13.40 -1.14
C LYS A 19 -8.17 13.90 -2.38
N GLY A 20 -8.18 13.13 -3.48
CA GLY A 20 -7.48 13.47 -4.72
C GLY A 20 -6.02 13.02 -4.78
N HIS A 21 -5.54 12.28 -3.78
CA HIS A 21 -4.20 11.71 -3.74
C HIS A 21 -4.24 10.21 -3.96
N ASN A 22 -3.39 9.73 -4.86
CA ASN A 22 -3.23 8.32 -5.18
C ASN A 22 -2.31 7.66 -4.15
N LEU A 23 -2.81 6.65 -3.45
CA LEU A 23 -2.08 5.91 -2.43
C LEU A 23 -2.03 4.43 -2.78
N LEU A 24 -0.83 3.85 -2.78
CA LEU A 24 -0.62 2.41 -2.81
C LEU A 24 -0.36 1.92 -1.38
N ILE A 25 -1.23 1.04 -0.88
CA ILE A 25 -1.12 0.52 0.49
C ILE A 25 -0.46 -0.85 0.46
N LEU A 26 0.64 -0.99 1.21
CA LEU A 26 1.44 -2.20 1.32
C LEU A 26 1.34 -2.79 2.73
N CYS A 27 1.50 -4.10 2.85
CA CYS A 27 1.51 -4.78 4.15
C CYS A 27 2.76 -5.66 4.30
N ARG A 28 3.20 -5.89 5.54
CA ARG A 28 4.25 -6.89 5.86
C ARG A 28 3.70 -8.30 6.04
N ASP A 29 2.37 -8.42 6.16
CA ASP A 29 1.66 -9.68 6.33
C ASP A 29 0.52 -9.78 5.30
N LEU A 30 0.49 -10.89 4.56
CA LEU A 30 -0.54 -11.20 3.57
C LEU A 30 -1.93 -11.30 4.19
N GLY A 31 -2.03 -11.79 5.43
CA GLY A 31 -3.30 -11.98 6.14
C GLY A 31 -4.09 -10.68 6.35
N ARG A 32 -3.41 -9.53 6.29
CA ARG A 32 -4.04 -8.20 6.41
C ARG A 32 -4.89 -7.81 5.21
N PHE A 33 -4.71 -8.47 4.06
CA PHE A 33 -5.48 -8.19 2.85
C PHE A 33 -6.76 -9.01 2.71
N SER A 34 -6.92 -10.08 3.52
CA SER A 34 -7.93 -11.14 3.35
C SER A 34 -9.36 -10.65 3.07
N ASN A 35 -9.75 -9.50 3.64
CA ASN A 35 -11.11 -8.97 3.56
C ASN A 35 -11.19 -7.55 3.00
N CYS A 36 -10.09 -6.96 2.52
CA CYS A 36 -10.05 -5.56 2.10
C CYS A 36 -9.56 -5.34 0.67
N LEU A 37 -9.14 -6.40 -0.06
CA LEU A 37 -8.65 -6.28 -1.43
C LEU A 37 -9.64 -5.58 -2.36
N GLU A 38 -10.89 -6.03 -2.38
CA GLU A 38 -11.94 -5.42 -3.21
C GLU A 38 -12.16 -3.95 -2.84
N MET A 39 -12.06 -3.60 -1.56
CA MET A 39 -12.26 -2.23 -1.07
C MET A 39 -11.14 -1.29 -1.51
N ILE A 40 -9.91 -1.80 -1.65
CA ILE A 40 -8.78 -1.05 -2.20
C ILE A 40 -8.64 -1.20 -3.72
N GLY A 41 -9.65 -1.76 -4.40
CA GLY A 41 -9.66 -1.94 -5.84
C GLY A 41 -8.70 -3.01 -6.36
N ALA A 42 -8.29 -3.95 -5.52
CA ALA A 42 -7.38 -5.03 -5.85
C ALA A 42 -8.11 -6.37 -6.05
N ASP A 43 -7.58 -7.20 -6.94
CA ASP A 43 -8.03 -8.59 -7.16
C ASP A 43 -6.99 -9.63 -6.71
N ASN A 44 -5.73 -9.22 -6.56
CA ASN A 44 -4.65 -10.10 -6.13
C ASN A 44 -3.56 -9.37 -5.34
N VAL A 45 -2.66 -10.15 -4.73
CA VAL A 45 -1.51 -9.65 -3.97
C VAL A 45 -0.24 -10.33 -4.46
N LYS A 46 0.81 -9.55 -4.69
CA LYS A 46 2.14 -10.05 -5.03
C LYS A 46 3.07 -9.86 -3.84
N GLN A 47 3.89 -10.87 -3.57
CA GLN A 47 4.96 -10.79 -2.59
C GLN A 47 6.23 -10.26 -3.27
N MET A 48 6.83 -9.26 -2.65
CA MET A 48 8.14 -8.72 -2.99
C MET A 48 9.11 -9.06 -1.87
N GLU A 49 10.19 -9.74 -2.23
CA GLU A 49 11.25 -10.10 -1.28
C GLU A 49 12.31 -9.00 -1.25
N ILE A 50 12.62 -8.54 -0.04
CA ILE A 50 13.60 -7.48 0.19
C ILE A 50 14.82 -8.08 0.87
N ALA A 51 15.95 -8.03 0.17
CA ALA A 51 17.20 -8.62 0.62
C ALA A 51 17.87 -7.77 1.70
N CYS A 52 17.95 -6.44 1.50
CA CYS A 52 18.46 -5.48 2.47
C CYS A 52 17.60 -4.20 2.59
N VAL A 53 17.90 -3.34 3.58
CA VAL A 53 17.09 -2.13 3.84
C VAL A 53 17.22 -1.10 2.73
N GLU A 54 18.40 -0.99 2.10
CA GLU A 54 18.64 -0.06 0.98
C GLU A 54 17.78 -0.42 -0.23
N ASP A 55 17.57 -1.72 -0.48
CA ASP A 55 16.67 -2.20 -1.54
C ASP A 55 15.20 -1.82 -1.26
N GLU A 56 14.83 -1.66 0.01
CA GLU A 56 13.45 -1.33 0.37
C GLU A 56 13.07 0.05 -0.11
N ASP A 57 13.89 1.06 0.17
CA ASP A 57 13.61 2.43 -0.24
C ASP A 57 13.57 2.56 -1.77
N GLU A 58 14.48 1.89 -2.50
CA GLU A 58 14.48 1.88 -3.97
C GLU A 58 13.22 1.23 -4.56
N HIS A 59 12.76 0.12 -3.97
CA HIS A 59 11.53 -0.54 -4.39
C HIS A 59 10.28 0.30 -4.09
N LEU A 60 10.22 0.96 -2.93
CA LEU A 60 9.11 1.84 -2.56
C LEU A 60 9.07 3.07 -3.47
N ASP A 61 10.21 3.70 -3.75
CA ASP A 61 10.30 4.83 -4.66
C ASP A 61 9.88 4.42 -6.08
N SER A 62 10.30 3.26 -6.56
CA SER A 62 9.89 2.74 -7.86
C SER A 62 8.37 2.54 -7.94
N LEU A 63 7.77 1.97 -6.90
CA LEU A 63 6.32 1.79 -6.81
C LEU A 63 5.58 3.13 -6.79
N ALA A 64 6.07 4.11 -6.02
CA ALA A 64 5.50 5.46 -5.96
C ALA A 64 5.48 6.14 -7.34
N HIS A 65 6.57 6.01 -8.11
CA HIS A 65 6.65 6.53 -9.47
C HIS A 65 5.68 5.81 -10.43
N ILE A 66 5.56 4.49 -10.33
CA ILE A 66 4.64 3.70 -11.17
C ILE A 66 3.20 4.14 -10.96
N VAL A 67 2.79 4.33 -9.69
CA VAL A 67 1.40 4.71 -9.35
C VAL A 67 1.14 6.22 -9.42
N GLN A 68 2.17 7.02 -9.74
CA GLN A 68 2.11 8.49 -9.72
C GLN A 68 1.50 9.02 -8.42
N GLY A 69 1.95 8.48 -7.29
CA GLY A 69 1.31 8.67 -5.99
C GLY A 69 2.26 8.40 -4.84
N ALA A 70 1.71 8.27 -3.64
CA ALA A 70 2.48 7.90 -2.47
C ALA A 70 2.29 6.42 -2.13
N VAL A 71 3.30 5.85 -1.50
CA VAL A 71 3.28 4.49 -1.00
C VAL A 71 3.18 4.55 0.52
N VAL A 72 2.27 3.78 1.09
CA VAL A 72 2.06 3.69 2.54
C VAL A 72 2.21 2.24 2.96
N ILE A 73 3.07 1.98 3.94
CA ILE A 73 3.17 0.66 4.57
C ILE A 73 2.27 0.68 5.80
N ALA A 74 1.28 -0.22 5.82
CA ALA A 74 0.40 -0.39 6.97
C ALA A 74 1.23 -0.86 8.20
N PRO A 75 1.03 -0.23 9.37
CA PRO A 75 1.64 -0.69 10.61
C PRO A 75 1.27 -2.13 10.97
N ASP A 76 2.17 -2.85 11.62
CA ASP A 76 1.97 -4.26 11.99
C ASP A 76 0.84 -4.47 13.00
N ASP A 77 0.36 -3.43 13.68
CA ASP A 77 -0.69 -3.43 14.69
C ASP A 77 -2.03 -2.85 14.20
N MET A 78 -2.14 -2.51 12.91
CA MET A 78 -3.31 -1.84 12.33
C MET A 78 -3.86 -2.61 11.13
N GLU A 79 -5.19 -2.73 11.03
CA GLU A 79 -5.83 -3.25 9.82
C GLU A 79 -5.82 -2.20 8.69
N VAL A 80 -5.74 -2.66 7.44
CA VAL A 80 -5.76 -1.76 6.26
C VAL A 80 -7.00 -0.87 6.25
N MET A 81 -8.13 -1.39 6.72
CA MET A 81 -9.38 -0.63 6.82
C MET A 81 -9.29 0.50 7.83
N ASP A 82 -8.71 0.24 9.00
CA ASP A 82 -8.52 1.27 10.03
C ASP A 82 -7.54 2.33 9.53
N LEU A 83 -6.49 1.92 8.80
CA LEU A 83 -5.56 2.85 8.16
C LEU A 83 -6.28 3.77 7.16
N LEU A 84 -7.16 3.23 6.30
CA LEU A 84 -7.92 4.04 5.34
C LEU A 84 -8.81 5.07 6.04
N VAL A 85 -9.55 4.65 7.07
CA VAL A 85 -10.40 5.54 7.87
C VAL A 85 -9.56 6.60 8.57
N ASN A 86 -8.40 6.23 9.10
CA ASN A 86 -7.46 7.16 9.71
C ASN A 86 -6.89 8.14 8.68
N LEU A 87 -6.53 7.72 7.47
CA LEU A 87 -6.06 8.62 6.43
C LEU A 87 -7.18 9.57 5.97
N GLU A 88 -8.40 9.08 5.82
CA GLU A 88 -9.54 9.93 5.47
C GLU A 88 -9.83 10.99 6.55
N SER A 89 -9.72 10.63 7.83
CA SER A 89 -10.01 11.52 8.96
C SER A 89 -8.84 12.43 9.35
N GLU A 90 -7.61 11.90 9.34
CA GLU A 90 -6.36 12.56 9.75
C GLU A 90 -5.55 13.19 8.60
N LEU A 91 -6.12 13.35 7.40
CA LEU A 91 -5.59 14.28 6.41
C LEU A 91 -6.25 15.69 6.51
N PRO A 92 -5.96 16.55 7.51
CA PRO A 92 -6.38 17.95 7.45
C PRO A 92 -5.41 18.90 6.73
N TRP A 93 -4.30 18.46 6.11
CA TRP A 93 -3.34 19.41 5.50
C TRP A 93 -2.56 18.83 4.31
N LEU A 94 -3.00 19.18 3.08
CA LEU A 94 -2.09 19.49 1.97
C LEU A 94 -2.35 20.95 1.64
N HIS A 95 -1.57 21.83 2.25
CA HIS A 95 -1.47 23.24 1.85
C HIS A 95 -0.37 23.40 0.81
#